data_AF-A0A2A2WJK8-F1
#
_entry.id   AF-A0A2A2WJK8-F1
#
_cell.length_a   1.000
_cell.length_b   1.000
_cell.length_c   1.000
_cell.angle_alpha   90.00
_cell.angle_beta   90.00
_cell.angle_gamma   90.00
#
_symmetry.space_group_name_H-M   'P 1'
#
loop_
_entity.id
_entity.type
_entity.pdbx_description
1 polymer ?
#
loop_
_entity_poly.entity_id
_entity_poly.type
_entity_poly.pdbx_seq_one_letter_code
_entity_poly.pdbx_strand_id
1 'polypeptide(L)'
;MSRPDRSIHRPSQSADMRPPGGSQAQPGTFRSHGAPQCVVCGNVLTVSEQAVGSTCSRGECKTHQVRQQAQAEIRRQKELRDRVGMAEQALVESNLIPAGVDRLLSVLPSNQRRLVGISKRQLRPFIDRLMGVISRAAAIRFGNAALEDDGVGYNTPADLSPSQLAILGNGCAVCRGHCCFQGRGHAFLYVDTVLGYMKRHPDLRPRDVLEAYVSRIGPKAYEDSCVYHAETGCTLPRDMRSKVCNGYLCKGLKEILDQLQDSSPEVFVISVSDYDRDDSRDPSCPSTRVAVIDAQNVTRYPFVEPAERGDDIITPSEA
;
A
#
# COMPACT_ATOMS: atom_id res chain seq x y z
N MET A 1 -17.71 -56.47 -8.88
CA MET A 1 -19.16 -56.25 -8.68
C MET A 1 -19.36 -54.73 -8.60
N SER A 2 -19.31 -54.04 -9.74
CA SER A 2 -20.43 -53.75 -10.65
C SER A 2 -21.26 -52.56 -10.17
N ARG A 3 -21.12 -51.44 -10.90
CA ARG A 3 -22.00 -50.26 -10.89
C ARG A 3 -23.45 -50.65 -11.27
N PRO A 4 -24.41 -49.78 -10.95
CA PRO A 4 -25.10 -49.04 -12.02
C PRO A 4 -25.24 -47.55 -11.63
N ASP A 5 -24.85 -46.57 -12.45
CA ASP A 5 -25.43 -46.13 -13.72
C ASP A 5 -26.91 -45.75 -13.64
N ARG A 6 -27.17 -44.43 -13.54
CA ARG A 6 -28.49 -43.82 -13.75
C ARG A 6 -28.35 -42.55 -14.56
N SER A 7 -28.45 -42.76 -15.86
CA SER A 7 -28.82 -41.83 -16.91
C SER A 7 -30.09 -41.05 -16.55
N ILE A 8 -30.06 -39.73 -16.70
CA ILE A 8 -31.28 -38.91 -16.74
C ILE A 8 -31.36 -38.22 -18.10
N HIS A 9 -32.47 -38.53 -18.77
CA HIS A 9 -32.88 -38.09 -20.09
C HIS A 9 -33.08 -36.57 -20.19
N ARG A 10 -32.58 -36.00 -21.29
CA ARG A 10 -33.09 -34.79 -21.93
C ARG A 10 -34.43 -35.09 -22.61
N PRO A 11 -35.41 -34.17 -22.56
CA PRO A 11 -36.36 -33.99 -23.65
C PRO A 11 -35.98 -32.78 -24.50
N SER A 12 -35.83 -33.04 -25.79
CA SER A 12 -35.88 -32.10 -26.89
C SER A 12 -37.31 -31.63 -27.12
N GLN A 13 -37.56 -30.32 -27.16
CA GLN A 13 -38.67 -29.78 -27.93
C GLN A 13 -38.23 -28.52 -28.67
N SER A 14 -38.12 -28.72 -29.98
CA SER A 14 -38.12 -27.75 -31.06
C SER A 14 -39.47 -27.05 -31.15
N ALA A 15 -39.46 -25.72 -31.23
CA ALA A 15 -40.56 -24.96 -31.80
C ALA A 15 -40.01 -23.75 -32.58
N ASP A 16 -40.22 -23.81 -33.88
CA ASP A 16 -40.12 -22.72 -34.84
C ASP A 16 -40.88 -21.48 -34.38
N MET A 17 -40.21 -20.33 -34.38
CA MET A 17 -40.85 -19.04 -34.68
C MET A 17 -39.87 -18.14 -35.41
N ARG A 18 -40.18 -17.86 -36.69
CA ARG A 18 -39.59 -16.75 -37.46
C ARG A 18 -40.07 -15.41 -36.88
N PRO A 19 -39.22 -14.37 -36.86
CA PRO A 19 -39.56 -13.05 -36.34
C PRO A 19 -40.29 -12.19 -37.38
N PRO A 20 -41.24 -11.30 -36.99
CA PRO A 20 -41.66 -10.20 -37.84
C PRO A 20 -40.63 -9.05 -37.75
N GLY A 21 -40.43 -8.40 -38.90
CA GLY A 21 -39.43 -7.36 -39.11
C GLY A 21 -39.51 -6.20 -38.12
N GLY A 22 -38.37 -5.95 -37.47
CA GLY A 22 -38.06 -4.71 -36.77
C GLY A 22 -36.92 -4.00 -37.48
N SER A 23 -37.22 -2.83 -38.02
CA SER A 23 -36.32 -1.87 -38.64
C SER A 23 -34.94 -1.82 -37.95
N GLN A 24 -33.88 -2.12 -38.70
CA GLN A 24 -32.50 -1.79 -38.31
C GLN A 24 -32.35 -0.27 -38.28
N ALA A 25 -32.65 0.34 -37.14
CA ALA A 25 -32.11 1.64 -36.82
C ALA A 25 -30.62 1.47 -36.57
N GLN A 26 -29.79 1.82 -37.57
CA GLN A 26 -28.38 2.05 -37.34
C GLN A 26 -28.26 3.08 -36.20
N PRO A 27 -27.49 2.82 -35.13
CA PRO A 27 -27.23 3.85 -34.15
C PRO A 27 -26.40 4.94 -34.84
N GLY A 28 -27.09 6.01 -35.22
CA GLY A 28 -26.49 7.24 -35.69
C GLY A 28 -25.43 7.66 -34.68
N THR A 29 -24.20 7.83 -35.17
CA THR A 29 -23.08 8.30 -34.37
C THR A 29 -23.36 9.74 -33.95
N PHE A 30 -23.96 9.91 -32.78
CA PHE A 30 -23.90 11.18 -32.07
C PHE A 30 -22.43 11.46 -31.75
N ARG A 31 -21.75 12.19 -32.64
CA ARG A 31 -20.44 12.76 -32.37
C ARG A 31 -20.64 13.90 -31.37
N SER A 32 -20.68 13.57 -30.08
CA SER A 32 -20.49 14.56 -29.03
C SER A 32 -19.04 15.05 -29.12
N HIS A 33 -18.84 16.22 -29.72
CA HIS A 33 -17.55 16.91 -29.70
C HIS A 33 -17.13 17.10 -28.24
N GLY A 34 -16.07 16.40 -27.82
CA GLY A 34 -15.52 16.46 -26.46
C GLY A 34 -15.73 15.23 -25.57
N ALA A 35 -16.41 14.17 -26.04
CA ALA A 35 -16.51 12.95 -25.24
C ALA A 35 -15.18 12.17 -25.25
N PRO A 36 -14.68 11.72 -24.08
CA PRO A 36 -13.40 11.01 -23.99
C PRO A 36 -13.45 9.69 -24.78
N GLN A 37 -12.39 9.44 -25.53
CA GLN A 37 -12.28 8.32 -26.46
C GLN A 37 -11.29 7.29 -25.95
N CYS A 38 -11.53 6.03 -26.32
CA CYS A 38 -10.61 4.93 -26.07
C CYS A 38 -9.27 5.21 -26.74
N VAL A 39 -8.18 5.19 -25.98
CA VAL A 39 -6.82 5.45 -26.51
C VAL A 39 -6.33 4.38 -27.50
N VAL A 40 -7.00 3.22 -27.54
CA VAL A 40 -6.62 2.11 -28.44
C VAL A 40 -7.41 2.14 -29.75
N CYS A 41 -8.72 2.40 -29.70
CA CYS A 41 -9.60 2.24 -30.88
C CYS A 41 -10.44 3.48 -31.22
N GLY A 42 -10.32 4.57 -30.45
CA GLY A 42 -11.02 5.84 -30.72
C GLY A 42 -12.52 5.86 -30.42
N ASN A 43 -13.13 4.75 -29.98
CA ASN A 43 -14.55 4.75 -29.62
C ASN A 43 -14.82 5.64 -28.40
N VAL A 44 -15.96 6.33 -28.42
CA VAL A 44 -16.44 7.11 -27.27
C VAL A 44 -16.64 6.16 -26.08
N LEU A 45 -16.01 6.49 -24.96
CA LEU A 45 -16.12 5.72 -23.73
C LEU A 45 -17.47 5.99 -23.05
N THR A 46 -18.10 4.94 -22.55
CA THR A 46 -19.23 5.05 -21.63
C THR A 46 -18.78 5.66 -20.29
N VAL A 47 -19.72 6.20 -19.50
CA VAL A 47 -19.43 6.79 -18.18
C VAL A 47 -18.73 5.79 -17.26
N SER A 48 -19.12 4.52 -17.30
CA SER A 48 -18.49 3.46 -16.50
C SER A 48 -17.06 3.15 -16.97
N GLU A 49 -16.81 3.14 -18.28
CA GLU A 49 -15.47 2.94 -18.83
C GLU A 49 -14.54 4.10 -18.49
N GLN A 50 -15.05 5.34 -18.54
CA GLN A 50 -14.31 6.54 -18.13
C GLN A 50 -13.89 6.50 -16.66
N ALA A 51 -14.73 5.93 -15.79
CA ALA A 51 -14.42 5.78 -14.36
C ALA A 51 -13.29 4.77 -14.10
N VAL A 52 -13.12 3.78 -14.98
CA VAL A 52 -12.09 2.74 -14.85
C VAL A 52 -10.79 3.16 -15.54
N GLY A 53 -10.86 3.95 -16.60
CA GLY A 53 -9.69 4.51 -17.26
C GLY A 53 -9.96 4.99 -18.68
N SER A 54 -8.93 4.94 -19.51
CA SER A 54 -8.91 5.48 -20.87
C SER A 54 -9.12 4.43 -21.97
N THR A 55 -9.50 3.20 -21.62
CA THR A 55 -9.64 2.08 -22.56
C THR A 55 -11.01 1.40 -22.45
N CYS A 56 -11.69 1.23 -23.59
CA CYS A 56 -13.01 0.59 -23.66
C CYS A 56 -12.99 -0.90 -23.28
N SER A 57 -14.18 -1.47 -23.10
CA SER A 57 -14.45 -2.85 -22.70
C SER A 57 -14.26 -3.89 -23.81
N ARG A 58 -14.01 -3.47 -25.07
CA ARG A 58 -13.76 -4.41 -26.18
C ARG A 58 -12.53 -5.28 -25.89
N GLY A 59 -12.64 -6.57 -26.22
CA GLY A 59 -11.60 -7.58 -25.92
C GLY A 59 -10.20 -7.18 -26.37
N GLU A 60 -10.05 -6.73 -27.62
CA GLU A 60 -8.76 -6.29 -28.17
C GLU A 60 -8.15 -5.11 -27.40
N CYS A 61 -8.97 -4.12 -27.04
CA CYS A 61 -8.55 -2.95 -26.29
C CYS A 61 -8.13 -3.33 -24.87
N LYS A 62 -8.88 -4.24 -24.22
CA LYS A 62 -8.51 -4.79 -22.91
C LYS A 62 -7.23 -5.61 -22.97
N THR A 63 -7.04 -6.47 -23.98
CA THR A 63 -5.79 -7.21 -24.16
C THR A 63 -4.61 -6.27 -24.37
N HIS A 64 -4.77 -5.21 -25.16
CA HIS A 64 -3.74 -4.20 -25.35
C HIS A 64 -3.40 -3.49 -24.02
N GLN A 65 -4.42 -3.07 -23.25
CA GLN A 65 -4.22 -2.46 -21.94
C GLN A 65 -3.46 -3.38 -20.97
N VAL A 66 -3.85 -4.66 -20.88
CA VAL A 66 -3.19 -5.64 -20.02
C VAL A 66 -1.73 -5.86 -20.44
N ARG A 67 -1.45 -5.95 -21.76
CA ARG A 67 -0.07 -6.07 -22.27
C ARG A 67 0.77 -4.84 -21.94
N GLN A 68 0.23 -3.64 -22.12
CA GLN A 68 0.93 -2.40 -21.76
C GLN A 68 1.21 -2.32 -20.26
N GLN A 69 0.24 -2.69 -19.41
CA GLN A 69 0.43 -2.76 -17.96
C GLN A 69 1.51 -3.76 -17.57
N ALA A 70 1.51 -4.95 -18.18
CA ALA A 70 2.54 -5.96 -17.92
C ALA A 70 3.94 -5.49 -18.35
N GLN A 71 4.05 -4.85 -19.52
CA GLN A 71 5.33 -4.28 -19.98
C GLN A 71 5.81 -3.13 -19.10
N ALA A 72 4.90 -2.23 -18.68
CA ALA A 72 5.22 -1.16 -17.76
C ALA A 72 5.71 -1.69 -16.41
N GLU A 73 5.05 -2.72 -15.87
CA GLU A 73 5.46 -3.37 -14.62
C GLU A 73 6.84 -4.05 -14.75
N ILE A 74 7.12 -4.73 -15.86
CA ILE A 74 8.45 -5.32 -16.12
C ILE A 74 9.53 -4.24 -16.16
N ARG A 75 9.30 -3.10 -16.85
CA ARG A 75 10.24 -1.98 -16.89
C ARG A 75 10.47 -1.41 -15.49
N ARG A 76 9.40 -1.14 -14.75
CA ARG A 76 9.44 -0.62 -13.38
C ARG A 76 10.22 -1.54 -12.43
N GLN A 77 10.02 -2.85 -12.51
CA GLN A 77 10.76 -3.82 -11.71
C GLN A 77 12.25 -3.86 -12.07
N LYS A 78 12.59 -3.71 -13.36
CA LYS A 78 13.98 -3.63 -13.81
C LYS A 78 14.65 -2.36 -13.27
N GLU A 79 14.02 -1.20 -13.44
CA GLU A 79 14.53 0.08 -12.93
C GLU A 79 14.73 0.06 -11.41
N LEU A 80 13.79 -0.54 -10.67
CA LEU A 80 13.92 -0.74 -9.22
C LEU A 80 15.14 -1.59 -8.88
N ARG A 81 15.34 -2.70 -9.59
CA ARG A 81 16.49 -3.60 -9.40
C ARG A 81 17.81 -2.90 -9.71
N ASP A 82 17.87 -2.15 -10.81
CA ASP A 82 19.06 -1.43 -11.24
C ASP A 82 19.42 -0.36 -10.18
N ARG A 83 18.44 0.37 -9.64
CA ARG A 83 18.65 1.35 -8.56
C ARG A 83 19.14 0.71 -7.26
N VAL A 84 18.59 -0.44 -6.87
CA VAL A 84 19.09 -1.20 -5.73
C VAL A 84 20.55 -1.61 -5.95
N GLY A 85 20.88 -2.17 -7.12
CA GLY A 85 22.23 -2.61 -7.44
C GLY A 85 23.25 -1.47 -7.45
N MET A 86 22.87 -0.30 -7.98
CA MET A 86 23.71 0.89 -7.96
C MET A 86 23.94 1.42 -6.53
N ALA A 87 22.89 1.46 -5.72
CA ALA A 87 23.01 1.86 -4.32
C ALA A 87 23.91 0.90 -3.55
N GLU A 88 23.71 -0.40 -3.73
CA GLU A 88 24.54 -1.45 -3.13
C GLU A 88 26.01 -1.30 -3.54
N GLN A 89 26.29 -1.15 -4.83
CA GLN A 89 27.66 -0.99 -5.35
C GLN A 89 28.34 0.25 -4.77
N ALA A 90 27.66 1.39 -4.73
CA ALA A 90 28.20 2.64 -4.19
C ALA A 90 28.58 2.51 -2.69
N LEU A 91 27.83 1.74 -1.93
CA LEU A 91 28.10 1.49 -0.51
C LEU A 91 29.29 0.57 -0.28
N VAL A 92 29.43 -0.46 -1.12
CA VAL A 92 30.58 -1.36 -1.10
C VAL A 92 31.85 -0.60 -1.49
N GLU A 93 31.81 0.20 -2.56
CA GLU A 93 32.95 1.00 -3.01
C GLU A 93 33.40 2.05 -2.00
N SER A 94 32.47 2.56 -1.18
CA SER A 94 32.77 3.49 -0.09
C SER A 94 33.18 2.82 1.22
N ASN A 95 33.30 1.49 1.26
CA ASN A 95 33.58 0.69 2.46
C ASN A 95 32.60 0.96 3.62
N LEU A 96 31.38 1.42 3.31
CA LEU A 96 30.33 1.65 4.32
C LEU A 96 29.65 0.34 4.70
N ILE A 97 29.71 -0.67 3.82
CA ILE A 97 29.16 -2.01 4.04
C ILE A 97 30.16 -3.07 3.54
N PRO A 98 30.22 -4.28 4.14
CA PRO A 98 31.07 -5.36 3.65
C PRO A 98 30.69 -5.81 2.23
N ALA A 99 31.71 -6.15 1.43
CA ALA A 99 31.51 -6.83 0.14
C ALA A 99 31.10 -8.29 0.36
N GLY A 100 30.23 -8.83 -0.50
CA GLY A 100 29.90 -10.26 -0.52
C GLY A 100 28.75 -10.69 0.41
N VAL A 101 28.74 -11.98 0.76
CA VAL A 101 27.62 -12.71 1.39
C VAL A 101 27.55 -12.60 2.91
N ASP A 102 28.52 -11.95 3.55
CA ASP A 102 28.61 -11.85 5.02
C ASP A 102 27.65 -10.80 5.62
N ARG A 103 26.62 -10.39 4.89
CA ARG A 103 25.68 -9.37 5.34
C ARG A 103 24.23 -9.65 4.96
N LEU A 104 23.33 -9.24 5.87
CA LEU A 104 21.90 -9.29 5.65
C LEU A 104 21.47 -8.01 4.92
N LEU A 105 21.13 -8.13 3.63
CA LEU A 105 20.59 -7.03 2.82
C LEU A 105 19.09 -7.22 2.60
N SER A 106 18.30 -6.18 2.84
CA SER A 106 16.89 -6.17 2.45
C SER A 106 16.49 -4.87 1.76
N VAL A 107 15.54 -5.00 0.83
CA VAL A 107 14.97 -3.88 0.09
C VAL A 107 13.60 -3.54 0.67
N LEU A 108 13.44 -2.29 1.12
CA LEU A 108 12.17 -1.77 1.62
C LEU A 108 11.55 -0.81 0.59
N PRO A 109 10.22 -0.64 0.60
CA PRO A 109 9.61 0.47 -0.12
C PRO A 109 10.11 1.81 0.45
N SER A 110 9.85 2.92 -0.23
CA SER A 110 10.13 4.26 0.28
C SER A 110 8.87 5.12 0.23
N ASN A 111 8.53 5.75 1.35
CA ASN A 111 7.52 6.79 1.37
C ASN A 111 8.13 8.11 0.87
N GLN A 112 7.57 8.65 -0.20
CA GLN A 112 7.92 9.96 -0.76
C GLN A 112 6.84 11.02 -0.54
N ARG A 113 5.72 10.65 0.11
CA ARG A 113 4.60 11.56 0.34
C ARG A 113 5.05 12.77 1.14
N ARG A 114 4.39 13.90 0.91
CA ARG A 114 4.71 15.13 1.63
C ARG A 114 4.12 15.11 3.03
N LEU A 115 4.85 15.70 3.98
CA LEU A 115 4.35 15.98 5.30
C LEU A 115 3.50 17.26 5.25
N VAL A 116 2.21 17.14 5.52
CA VAL A 116 1.24 18.25 5.41
C VAL A 116 0.54 18.51 6.75
N GLY A 117 0.09 19.74 6.95
CA GLY A 117 -0.74 20.09 8.11
C GLY A 117 -2.08 19.36 8.05
N ILE A 118 -2.54 18.83 9.18
CA ILE A 118 -3.83 18.13 9.24
C ILE A 118 -4.96 19.18 9.27
N SER A 119 -5.80 19.18 8.24
CA SER A 119 -6.95 20.08 8.16
C SER A 119 -8.11 19.60 9.04
N LYS A 120 -8.92 20.54 9.55
CA LYS A 120 -10.19 20.21 10.24
C LYS A 120 -11.12 19.34 9.39
N ARG A 121 -11.07 19.52 8.05
CA ARG A 121 -11.85 18.73 7.08
C ARG A 121 -11.44 17.25 7.05
N GLN A 122 -10.15 16.95 7.23
CA GLN A 122 -9.66 15.57 7.35
C GLN A 122 -9.93 14.99 8.74
N LEU A 123 -9.79 15.82 9.78
CA LEU A 123 -9.89 15.35 11.16
C LEU A 123 -11.33 15.03 11.58
N ARG A 124 -12.32 15.80 11.15
CA ARG A 124 -13.73 15.61 11.56
C ARG A 124 -14.28 14.23 11.18
N PRO A 125 -14.18 13.74 9.92
CA PRO A 125 -14.63 12.40 9.58
C PRO A 125 -13.92 11.30 10.36
N PHE A 126 -12.63 11.50 10.68
CA PHE A 126 -11.87 10.56 11.50
C PHE A 126 -12.42 10.50 12.94
N ILE A 127 -12.66 11.66 13.57
CA ILE A 127 -13.21 11.74 14.94
C ILE A 127 -14.61 11.12 14.98
N ASP A 128 -15.49 11.47 14.03
CA ASP A 128 -16.85 10.92 13.95
C ASP A 128 -16.82 9.39 13.85
N ARG A 129 -15.92 8.85 13.00
CA ARG A 129 -15.73 7.40 12.88
C ARG A 129 -15.20 6.78 14.18
N LEU A 130 -14.19 7.39 14.80
CA LEU A 130 -13.59 6.90 16.04
C LEU A 130 -14.62 6.86 17.18
N MET A 131 -15.47 7.89 17.30
CA MET A 131 -16.60 7.89 18.23
C MET A 131 -17.53 6.70 17.98
N GLY A 132 -17.89 6.42 16.72
CA GLY A 132 -18.70 5.25 16.38
C GLY A 132 -18.04 3.91 16.73
N VAL A 133 -16.72 3.79 16.55
CA VAL A 133 -15.96 2.60 16.97
C VAL A 133 -15.96 2.45 18.50
N ILE A 134 -15.72 3.54 19.22
CA ILE A 134 -15.72 3.56 20.69
C ILE A 134 -17.11 3.22 21.26
N SER A 135 -18.18 3.79 20.70
CA SER A 135 -19.54 3.49 21.15
C SER A 135 -19.90 2.01 20.99
N ARG A 136 -19.50 1.38 19.87
CA ARG A 136 -19.69 -0.06 19.66
C ARG A 136 -18.84 -0.90 20.63
N ALA A 137 -17.58 -0.53 20.84
CA ALA A 137 -16.71 -1.20 21.80
C ALA A 137 -17.26 -1.10 23.23
N ALA A 138 -17.80 0.06 23.61
CA ALA A 138 -18.45 0.27 24.90
C ALA A 138 -19.70 -0.59 25.06
N ALA A 139 -20.57 -0.65 24.05
CA ALA A 139 -21.76 -1.50 24.07
C ALA A 139 -21.39 -2.97 24.32
N ILE A 140 -20.36 -3.48 23.65
CA ILE A 140 -19.85 -4.85 23.87
C ILE A 140 -19.29 -5.00 25.29
N ARG A 141 -18.46 -4.05 25.74
CA ARG A 141 -17.85 -4.11 27.07
C ARG A 141 -18.89 -4.17 28.20
N PHE A 142 -20.02 -3.48 28.05
CA PHE A 142 -21.10 -3.45 29.03
C PHE A 142 -22.18 -4.53 28.79
N GLY A 143 -21.93 -5.50 27.90
CA GLY A 143 -22.84 -6.63 27.67
C GLY A 143 -24.09 -6.31 26.84
N ASN A 144 -24.13 -5.15 26.19
CA ASN A 144 -25.26 -4.69 25.35
C ASN A 144 -25.12 -5.10 23.88
N ALA A 145 -24.01 -5.72 23.48
CA ALA A 145 -23.76 -6.21 22.13
C ALA A 145 -22.73 -7.35 22.14
N ALA A 146 -22.70 -8.14 21.07
CA ALA A 146 -21.64 -9.13 20.82
C ALA A 146 -20.59 -8.56 19.86
N LEU A 147 -19.34 -9.03 19.98
CA LEU A 147 -18.32 -8.75 18.97
C LEU A 147 -18.57 -9.68 17.79
N GLU A 148 -18.96 -9.11 16.66
CA GLU A 148 -18.94 -9.81 15.38
C GLU A 148 -17.48 -9.89 14.91
N ASP A 149 -17.05 -11.08 14.51
CA ASP A 149 -15.76 -11.25 13.84
C ASP A 149 -15.83 -10.60 12.47
N ASP A 150 -15.00 -9.58 12.23
CA ASP A 150 -14.93 -8.91 10.93
C ASP A 150 -14.13 -9.72 9.90
N GLY A 151 -13.64 -10.91 10.28
CA GLY A 151 -12.94 -11.85 9.41
C GLY A 151 -11.55 -11.36 9.01
N VAL A 152 -11.09 -10.22 9.53
CA VAL A 152 -9.79 -9.63 9.20
C VAL A 152 -8.76 -10.19 10.18
N GLY A 153 -8.41 -11.47 9.98
CA GLY A 153 -7.43 -12.21 10.76
C GLY A 153 -5.99 -11.73 10.56
N TYR A 154 -5.65 -10.55 11.05
CA TYR A 154 -4.24 -10.20 11.28
C TYR A 154 -3.81 -10.79 12.61
N ASN A 155 -3.04 -11.88 12.56
CA ASN A 155 -2.30 -12.33 13.72
C ASN A 155 -1.14 -11.35 13.90
N THR A 156 -1.11 -10.65 15.04
CA THR A 156 0.17 -10.11 15.52
C THR A 156 1.12 -11.30 15.60
N PRO A 157 2.33 -11.24 15.02
CA PRO A 157 3.32 -12.30 15.19
C PRO A 157 3.46 -12.56 16.68
N ALA A 158 2.92 -13.70 17.12
CA ALA A 158 3.21 -14.21 18.44
C ALA A 158 4.71 -14.54 18.43
N ASP A 159 5.40 -14.26 19.54
CA ASP A 159 6.75 -14.77 19.80
C ASP A 159 7.94 -13.98 19.20
N LEU A 160 7.73 -12.75 18.71
CA LEU A 160 8.87 -11.87 18.40
C LEU A 160 9.53 -11.34 19.68
N SER A 161 10.85 -11.47 19.75
CA SER A 161 11.65 -10.89 20.83
C SER A 161 11.62 -9.35 20.77
N PRO A 162 11.89 -8.65 21.89
CA PRO A 162 11.99 -7.19 21.89
C PRO A 162 13.00 -6.63 20.88
N SER A 163 14.12 -7.33 20.64
CA SER A 163 15.13 -6.92 19.66
C SER A 163 14.61 -7.06 18.23
N GLN A 164 13.93 -8.16 17.90
CA GLN A 164 13.29 -8.34 16.59
C GLN A 164 12.24 -7.24 16.32
N LEU A 165 11.40 -6.94 17.31
CA LEU A 165 10.41 -5.86 17.21
C LEU A 165 11.04 -4.48 16.99
N ALA A 166 12.21 -4.24 17.58
CA ALA A 166 12.97 -3.01 17.41
C ALA A 166 13.59 -2.92 16.01
N ILE A 167 14.24 -3.99 15.53
CA ILE A 167 14.81 -4.07 14.17
C ILE A 167 13.71 -3.82 13.12
N LEU A 168 12.57 -4.50 13.22
CA LEU A 168 11.45 -4.30 12.29
C LEU A 168 10.88 -2.88 12.36
N GLY A 169 10.83 -2.28 13.56
CA GLY A 169 10.45 -0.89 13.76
C GLY A 169 11.42 0.09 13.09
N ASN A 170 12.72 -0.19 13.19
CA ASN A 170 13.78 0.57 12.56
C ASN A 170 13.72 0.47 11.03
N GLY A 171 13.40 -0.71 10.49
CA GLY A 171 13.10 -0.86 9.05
C GLY A 171 11.93 0.02 8.59
N CYS A 172 10.83 0.05 9.35
CA CYS A 172 9.71 0.97 9.09
C CYS A 172 10.15 2.46 9.13
N ALA A 173 11.10 2.82 10.00
CA ALA A 173 11.62 4.19 10.09
C ALA A 173 12.50 4.57 8.87
N VAL A 174 13.18 3.61 8.25
CA VAL A 174 13.95 3.84 7.00
C VAL A 174 13.01 4.12 5.82
N CYS A 175 11.94 3.33 5.69
CA CYS A 175 10.93 3.54 4.65
C CYS A 175 9.95 4.69 4.94
N ARG A 176 9.99 5.25 6.16
CA ARG A 176 9.03 6.23 6.67
C ARG A 176 7.58 5.74 6.53
N GLY A 177 7.34 4.49 6.93
CA GLY A 177 6.00 3.91 7.02
C GLY A 177 5.24 3.87 5.70
N HIS A 178 5.89 3.50 4.58
CA HIS A 178 5.25 3.50 3.25
C HIS A 178 3.86 2.86 3.26
N CYS A 179 3.69 1.68 3.88
CA CYS A 179 2.42 0.96 3.95
C CYS A 179 1.34 1.62 4.84
N CYS A 180 1.70 2.56 5.72
CA CYS A 180 0.76 3.23 6.61
C CYS A 180 -0.28 4.08 5.86
N PHE A 181 -0.01 4.41 4.58
CA PHE A 181 -0.98 5.10 3.73
C PHE A 181 -2.32 4.39 3.65
N GLN A 182 -2.33 3.05 3.71
CA GLN A 182 -3.56 2.26 3.64
C GLN A 182 -4.51 2.54 4.81
N GLY A 183 -4.02 3.07 5.93
CA GLY A 183 -4.85 3.40 7.07
C GLY A 183 -5.76 4.62 6.86
N ARG A 184 -5.39 5.55 5.97
CA ARG A 184 -6.15 6.78 5.63
C ARG A 184 -7.00 7.34 6.78
N GLY A 185 -8.26 7.71 6.50
CA GLY A 185 -9.19 8.26 7.48
C GLY A 185 -9.73 7.28 8.52
N HIS A 186 -9.27 6.02 8.57
CA HIS A 186 -9.68 5.05 9.58
C HIS A 186 -8.57 4.63 10.54
N ALA A 187 -7.31 4.89 10.19
CA ALA A 187 -6.10 4.51 10.93
C ALA A 187 -6.06 3.05 11.38
N PHE A 188 -6.74 2.16 10.65
CA PHE A 188 -6.98 0.76 11.04
C PHE A 188 -7.56 0.59 12.46
N LEU A 189 -8.24 1.59 13.00
CA LEU A 189 -8.90 1.45 14.30
C LEU A 189 -10.25 0.75 14.10
N TYR A 190 -10.34 -0.46 14.61
CA TYR A 190 -11.53 -1.31 14.60
C TYR A 190 -12.09 -1.49 16.01
N VAL A 191 -13.28 -2.08 16.11
CA VAL A 191 -13.98 -2.26 17.39
C VAL A 191 -13.16 -3.14 18.34
N ASP A 192 -12.55 -4.22 17.82
CA ASP A 192 -11.72 -5.14 18.61
C ASP A 192 -10.49 -4.44 19.21
N THR A 193 -9.88 -3.51 18.47
CA THR A 193 -8.70 -2.74 18.86
C THR A 193 -9.03 -1.83 20.03
N VAL A 194 -10.11 -1.06 19.90
CA VAL A 194 -10.56 -0.15 20.96
C VAL A 194 -11.08 -0.93 22.17
N LEU A 195 -11.80 -2.03 21.96
CA LEU A 195 -12.25 -2.92 23.03
C LEU A 195 -11.06 -3.50 23.81
N GLY A 196 -10.02 -3.96 23.11
CA GLY A 196 -8.80 -4.46 23.73
C GLY A 196 -8.07 -3.40 24.56
N TYR A 197 -8.06 -2.15 24.10
CA TYR A 197 -7.56 -1.01 24.88
C TYR A 197 -8.44 -0.75 26.13
N MET A 198 -9.76 -0.70 25.97
CA MET A 198 -10.70 -0.50 27.09
C MET A 198 -10.63 -1.61 28.15
N LYS A 199 -10.33 -2.85 27.76
CA LYS A 199 -10.14 -3.97 28.69
C LYS A 199 -8.88 -3.81 29.54
N ARG A 200 -7.80 -3.26 28.98
CA ARG A 200 -6.55 -2.96 29.70
C ARG A 200 -6.63 -1.69 30.55
N HIS A 201 -7.59 -0.82 30.25
CA HIS A 201 -7.82 0.43 30.97
C HIS A 201 -9.28 0.49 31.49
N PRO A 202 -9.62 -0.35 32.49
CA PRO A 202 -11.00 -0.49 32.96
C PRO A 202 -11.56 0.81 33.55
N ASP A 203 -10.72 1.68 34.10
CA ASP A 203 -11.19 2.92 34.74
C ASP A 203 -11.58 4.02 33.74
N LEU A 204 -11.23 3.87 32.45
CA LEU A 204 -11.53 4.87 31.43
C LEU A 204 -12.97 4.72 30.91
N ARG A 205 -13.70 5.83 30.89
CA ARG A 205 -15.00 5.92 30.20
C ARG A 205 -14.79 6.15 28.71
N PRO A 206 -15.80 5.89 27.86
CA PRO A 206 -15.73 6.12 26.41
C PRO A 206 -15.16 7.49 26.00
N ARG A 207 -15.55 8.57 26.71
CA ARG A 207 -15.02 9.91 26.45
C ARG A 207 -13.53 10.06 26.76
N ASP A 208 -13.06 9.39 27.82
CA ASP A 208 -11.66 9.44 28.24
C ASP A 208 -10.80 8.62 27.25
N VAL A 209 -11.36 7.55 26.67
CA VAL A 209 -10.74 6.80 25.57
C VAL A 209 -10.62 7.66 24.31
N LEU A 210 -11.68 8.38 23.92
CA LEU A 210 -11.63 9.29 22.77
C LEU A 210 -10.50 10.31 22.92
N GLU A 211 -10.42 10.96 24.09
CA GLU A 211 -9.37 11.93 24.40
C GLU A 211 -7.97 11.31 24.35
N ALA A 212 -7.81 10.08 24.85
CA ALA A 212 -6.54 9.37 24.81
C ALA A 212 -6.05 9.14 23.37
N TYR A 213 -6.95 8.88 22.41
CA TYR A 213 -6.60 8.73 20.99
C TYR A 213 -6.38 10.10 20.31
N VAL A 214 -7.30 11.05 20.50
CA VAL A 214 -7.22 12.38 19.86
C VAL A 214 -5.97 13.15 20.29
N SER A 215 -5.57 13.05 21.55
CA SER A 215 -4.36 13.70 22.07
C SER A 215 -3.05 13.19 21.44
N ARG A 216 -3.06 12.07 20.69
CA ARG A 216 -1.91 11.56 19.93
C ARG A 216 -1.84 12.10 18.51
N ILE A 217 -2.82 12.86 18.05
CA ILE A 217 -2.81 13.41 16.70
C ILE A 217 -1.85 14.61 16.67
N GLY A 218 -0.79 14.47 15.88
CA GLY A 218 0.20 15.55 15.69
C GLY A 218 -0.31 16.68 14.80
N PRO A 219 0.43 17.80 14.71
CA PRO A 219 0.06 18.94 13.86
C PRO A 219 0.19 18.63 12.36
N LYS A 220 0.99 17.63 12.00
CA LYS A 220 1.24 17.21 10.63
C LYS A 220 1.18 15.69 10.49
N ALA A 221 0.75 15.23 9.32
CA ALA A 221 0.82 13.83 8.91
C ALA A 221 1.22 13.75 7.44
N TYR A 222 1.72 12.59 7.01
CA TYR A 222 1.92 12.35 5.58
C TYR A 222 0.59 12.46 4.83
N GLU A 223 0.59 13.17 3.71
CA GLU A 223 -0.58 13.28 2.85
C GLU A 223 -1.13 11.90 2.47
N ASP A 224 -2.44 11.79 2.24
CA ASP A 224 -3.10 10.53 1.89
C ASP A 224 -2.82 9.34 2.83
N SER A 225 -2.40 9.62 4.07
CA SER A 225 -2.07 8.61 5.08
C SER A 225 -2.96 8.70 6.32
N CYS A 226 -2.66 7.88 7.33
CA CYS A 226 -3.39 7.94 8.59
C CYS A 226 -3.00 9.16 9.43
N VAL A 227 -3.94 9.66 10.23
CA VAL A 227 -3.75 10.89 11.05
C VAL A 227 -2.64 10.77 12.10
N TYR A 228 -2.20 9.55 12.43
CA TYR A 228 -1.11 9.29 13.36
C TYR A 228 0.26 9.15 12.67
N HIS A 229 0.32 9.20 11.32
CA HIS A 229 1.56 9.02 10.56
C HIS A 229 2.37 10.32 10.49
N ALA A 230 3.10 10.61 11.57
CA ALA A 230 3.96 11.78 11.67
C ALA A 230 5.35 11.52 11.07
N GLU A 231 6.17 12.58 11.03
CA GLU A 231 7.54 12.55 10.53
C GLU A 231 8.42 11.52 11.24
N THR A 232 8.27 11.41 12.56
CA THR A 232 9.01 10.47 13.42
C THR A 232 8.36 9.08 13.49
N GLY A 233 7.39 8.80 12.61
CA GLY A 233 6.62 7.55 12.59
C GLY A 233 5.24 7.69 13.22
N CYS A 234 4.67 6.55 13.63
CA CYS A 234 3.33 6.51 14.19
C CYS A 234 3.30 7.08 15.62
N THR A 235 2.54 8.16 15.83
CA THR A 235 2.38 8.82 17.14
C THR A 235 1.55 8.01 18.13
N LEU A 236 0.83 7.01 17.64
CA LEU A 236 0.09 6.08 18.46
C LEU A 236 1.06 5.03 19.05
N PRO A 237 1.04 4.76 20.37
CA PRO A 237 1.90 3.74 20.97
C PRO A 237 1.42 2.34 20.58
N ARG A 238 2.32 1.34 20.61
CA ARG A 238 2.04 -0.02 20.11
C ARG A 238 0.82 -0.67 20.77
N ASP A 239 0.60 -0.39 22.05
CA ASP A 239 -0.52 -0.91 22.83
C ASP A 239 -1.87 -0.28 22.44
N MET A 240 -1.88 0.85 21.73
CA MET A 240 -3.09 1.47 21.16
C MET A 240 -3.25 1.17 19.66
N ARG A 241 -2.23 0.61 19.01
CA ARG A 241 -2.26 0.24 17.59
C ARG A 241 -3.13 -1.01 17.37
N SER A 242 -3.75 -1.09 16.21
CA SER A 242 -4.50 -2.28 15.80
C SER A 242 -3.59 -3.47 15.50
N LYS A 243 -4.17 -4.66 15.44
CA LYS A 243 -3.46 -5.88 15.02
C LYS A 243 -2.80 -5.72 13.65
N VAL A 244 -3.46 -5.02 12.72
CA VAL A 244 -2.88 -4.69 11.40
C VAL A 244 -1.59 -3.89 11.56
N CYS A 245 -1.62 -2.82 12.35
CA CYS A 245 -0.46 -1.97 12.57
C CYS A 245 0.66 -2.66 13.35
N ASN A 246 0.32 -3.64 14.19
CA ASN A 246 1.29 -4.39 14.98
C ASN A 246 1.85 -5.62 14.26
N GLY A 247 1.12 -6.19 13.29
CA GLY A 247 1.48 -7.45 12.65
C GLY A 247 1.79 -7.38 11.15
N TYR A 248 1.49 -6.27 10.47
CA TYR A 248 1.83 -6.15 9.05
C TYR A 248 3.34 -6.06 8.84
N LEU A 249 3.86 -6.96 7.98
CA LEU A 249 5.24 -6.94 7.48
C LEU A 249 5.21 -6.85 5.95
N CYS A 250 5.87 -5.83 5.39
CA CYS A 250 6.10 -5.79 3.94
C CYS A 250 7.09 -6.88 3.53
N LYS A 251 7.23 -7.12 2.21
CA LYS A 251 8.13 -8.17 1.69
C LYS A 251 9.54 -8.09 2.29
N GLY A 252 10.17 -6.91 2.27
CA GLY A 252 11.51 -6.76 2.84
C GLY A 252 11.57 -6.96 4.36
N LEU A 253 10.57 -6.51 5.12
CA LEU A 253 10.53 -6.80 6.56
C LEU A 253 10.35 -8.29 6.88
N LYS A 254 9.63 -9.03 6.03
CA LYS A 254 9.55 -10.50 6.14
C LYS A 254 10.89 -11.15 5.84
N GLU A 255 11.56 -10.73 4.76
CA GLU A 255 12.90 -11.21 4.42
C GLU A 255 13.91 -10.96 5.55
N ILE A 256 13.84 -9.79 6.20
CA ILE A 256 14.65 -9.51 7.39
C ILE A 256 14.31 -10.52 8.48
N LEU A 257 13.03 -10.65 8.85
CA LEU A 257 12.61 -11.53 9.93
C LEU A 257 13.02 -13.00 9.69
N ASP A 258 12.86 -13.49 8.47
CA ASP A 258 13.20 -14.87 8.08
C ASP A 258 14.72 -15.14 8.18
N GLN A 259 15.54 -14.10 8.12
CA GLN A 259 17.00 -14.18 8.15
C GLN A 259 17.60 -13.75 9.50
N LEU A 260 16.80 -13.16 10.40
CA LEU A 260 17.24 -12.83 11.76
C LEU A 260 17.48 -14.12 12.55
N GLN A 261 18.75 -14.45 12.75
CA GLN A 261 19.18 -15.46 13.74
C GLN A 261 19.18 -14.84 15.15
N ASP A 262 19.23 -15.67 16.19
CA ASP A 262 19.18 -15.24 17.61
C ASP A 262 20.29 -14.23 17.98
N SER A 263 21.41 -14.24 17.27
CA SER A 263 22.50 -13.29 17.40
C SER A 263 22.20 -11.99 16.62
N SER A 264 21.33 -11.14 17.17
CA SER A 264 20.91 -9.80 16.68
C SER A 264 21.91 -9.13 15.69
N PRO A 265 21.82 -9.41 14.37
CA PRO A 265 22.80 -8.92 13.42
C PRO A 265 22.49 -7.48 12.99
N GLU A 266 23.52 -6.74 12.57
CA GLU A 266 23.32 -5.52 11.79
C GLU A 266 22.66 -5.87 10.45
N VAL A 267 21.61 -5.14 10.10
CA VAL A 267 20.85 -5.34 8.88
C VAL A 267 21.03 -4.15 7.96
N PHE A 268 21.50 -4.41 6.75
CA PHE A 268 21.66 -3.40 5.70
C PHE A 268 20.33 -3.26 4.97
N VAL A 269 19.86 -2.02 4.89
CA VAL A 269 18.55 -1.70 4.31
C VAL A 269 18.71 -0.66 3.22
N ILE A 270 18.20 -1.01 2.04
CA ILE A 270 18.02 -0.06 0.94
C ILE A 270 16.52 0.17 0.78
N SER A 271 16.06 1.37 1.09
CA SER A 271 14.68 1.79 0.88
C SER A 271 14.57 2.50 -0.45
N VAL A 272 13.79 1.93 -1.37
CA VAL A 272 13.64 2.47 -2.73
C VAL A 272 12.18 2.75 -3.01
N SER A 273 11.92 3.91 -3.58
CA SER A 273 10.59 4.29 -4.05
C SER A 273 10.28 3.60 -5.36
N ASP A 274 9.10 3.01 -5.44
CA ASP A 274 8.53 2.50 -6.68
C ASP A 274 7.66 3.56 -7.39
N TYR A 275 7.47 4.76 -6.83
CA TYR A 275 6.76 5.85 -7.51
C TYR A 275 7.50 6.27 -8.78
N ASP A 276 6.75 6.50 -9.86
CA ASP A 276 7.29 7.12 -11.07
C ASP A 276 7.90 8.47 -10.67
N ARG A 277 9.16 8.73 -11.08
CA ARG A 277 9.88 9.97 -10.73
C ARG A 277 9.11 11.23 -11.15
N ASP A 278 8.30 11.13 -12.21
CA ASP A 278 7.47 12.23 -12.72
C ASP A 278 6.37 12.65 -11.72
N ASP A 279 5.99 11.77 -10.78
CA ASP A 279 5.02 12.06 -9.72
C ASP A 279 5.70 12.48 -8.40
N SER A 280 7.04 12.54 -8.37
CA SER A 280 7.79 13.00 -7.19
C SER A 280 7.71 14.52 -7.06
N ARG A 281 6.66 14.98 -6.36
CA ARG A 281 6.35 16.42 -6.15
C ARG A 281 7.30 17.16 -5.22
N ASP A 282 8.31 16.49 -4.65
CA ASP A 282 9.26 17.10 -3.72
C ASP A 282 10.70 16.62 -3.99
N PRO A 283 11.51 17.42 -4.69
CA PRO A 283 12.91 17.08 -5.00
C PRO A 283 13.81 17.01 -3.75
N SER A 284 13.33 17.46 -2.59
CA SER A 284 14.08 17.37 -1.32
C SER A 284 13.97 15.99 -0.66
N CYS A 285 13.07 15.12 -1.13
CA CYS A 285 12.85 13.81 -0.55
C CYS A 285 13.57 12.74 -1.39
N PRO A 286 14.67 12.15 -0.90
CA PRO A 286 15.43 11.21 -1.71
C PRO A 286 14.58 9.97 -2.01
N SER A 287 14.58 9.60 -3.28
CA SER A 287 13.86 8.47 -3.84
C SER A 287 14.45 7.12 -3.42
N THR A 288 15.73 7.13 -3.05
CA THR A 288 16.48 6.01 -2.48
C THR A 288 17.09 6.45 -1.15
N ARG A 289 16.94 5.64 -0.11
CA ARG A 289 17.58 5.84 1.20
C ARG A 289 18.34 4.59 1.57
N VAL A 290 19.50 4.77 2.15
CA VAL A 290 20.31 3.67 2.65
C VAL A 290 20.49 3.82 4.15
N ALA A 291 20.33 2.72 4.87
CA ALA A 291 20.67 2.66 6.28
C ALA A 291 21.21 1.29 6.70
N VAL A 292 21.96 1.28 7.79
CA VAL A 292 22.17 0.10 8.63
C VAL A 292 21.23 0.22 9.82
N ILE A 293 20.55 -0.87 10.16
CA ILE A 293 19.66 -0.94 11.31
C ILE A 293 20.04 -2.11 12.21
N ASP A 294 19.93 -1.90 13.51
CA ASP A 294 19.97 -2.94 14.53
C ASP A 294 18.79 -2.73 15.50
N ALA A 295 18.81 -3.37 16.67
CA ALA A 295 17.75 -3.22 17.66
C ALA A 295 17.79 -1.87 18.42
N GLN A 296 18.87 -1.11 18.29
CA GLN A 296 19.13 0.11 19.05
C GLN A 296 19.10 1.37 18.16
N ASN A 297 19.53 1.27 16.91
CA ASN A 297 19.89 2.40 16.07
C ASN A 297 19.47 2.25 14.60
N VAL A 298 19.39 3.40 13.93
CA VAL A 298 19.26 3.54 12.48
C VAL A 298 20.36 4.48 12.00
N THR A 299 21.42 3.91 11.43
CA THR A 299 22.54 4.66 10.85
C THR A 299 22.26 4.92 9.37
N ARG A 300 21.99 6.17 9.01
CA ARG A 300 21.66 6.57 7.63
C ARG A 300 22.92 6.98 6.87
N TYR A 301 23.01 6.58 5.61
CA TYR A 301 24.11 6.98 4.73
C TYR A 301 23.61 7.95 3.67
N PRO A 302 24.40 8.99 3.35
CA PRO A 302 24.08 9.84 2.22
C PRO A 302 24.19 9.01 0.94
N PHE A 303 23.12 9.00 0.15
CA PHE A 303 23.12 8.41 -1.18
C PHE A 303 22.61 9.45 -2.15
N VAL A 304 23.46 9.81 -3.11
CA VAL A 304 23.09 10.69 -4.21
C VAL A 304 22.87 9.79 -5.41
N GLU A 305 21.64 9.73 -5.92
CA GLU A 305 21.39 9.06 -7.20
C GLU A 305 22.25 9.76 -8.25
N PRO A 306 23.07 9.03 -9.03
CA PRO A 306 23.79 9.66 -10.12
C PRO A 306 22.78 10.35 -11.02
N ALA A 307 23.03 11.63 -11.32
CA ALA A 307 22.22 12.37 -12.27
C ALA A 307 22.07 11.49 -13.52
N GLU A 308 20.83 11.28 -13.97
CA GLU A 308 20.63 10.66 -15.26
C GLU A 308 21.50 11.43 -16.22
N ARG A 309 22.45 10.74 -16.86
CA ARG A 309 23.11 11.26 -18.05
C ARG A 309 21.93 11.59 -18.94
N GLY A 310 21.61 12.88 -19.05
CA GLY A 310 20.69 13.35 -20.06
C GLY A 310 21.17 12.70 -21.34
N ASP A 311 20.31 11.95 -22.00
CA ASP A 311 20.56 11.56 -23.36
C ASP A 311 20.76 12.87 -24.11
N ASP A 312 22.02 13.28 -24.26
CA ASP A 312 22.43 14.29 -25.20
C ASP A 312 21.93 13.74 -26.54
N ILE A 313 20.81 14.31 -26.97
CA ILE A 313 20.28 14.15 -28.31
C ILE A 313 21.41 14.64 -29.22
N ILE A 314 22.24 13.70 -29.67
CA ILE A 314 23.14 13.91 -30.79
C ILE A 314 22.22 14.17 -31.98
N THR A 315 21.96 15.44 -32.26
CA THR A 315 21.40 15.87 -33.53
C THR A 315 22.45 15.59 -34.61
N PRO A 316 22.15 14.77 -35.62
CA PRO A 316 23.03 14.65 -36.78
C PRO A 316 22.73 15.82 -37.73
N SER A 317 23.52 16.87 -37.61
CA SER A 317 23.71 17.92 -38.61
C SER A 317 25.07 18.54 -38.24
N GLU A 318 26.11 18.48 -39.06
CA GLU A 318 26.17 19.07 -40.39
C GLU A 318 26.95 18.17 -41.38
N ALA A 319 26.42 18.12 -42.60
CA ALA A 319 27.13 17.81 -43.83
C ALA A 319 27.78 19.08 -44.39
#